data_AF-A0A7S0ZN83-F1
#
_entry.id   AF-A0A7S0ZN83-F1
#
_cell.length_a   1.000
_cell.length_b   1.000
_cell.length_c   1.000
_cell.angle_alpha   90.00
_cell.angle_beta   90.00
_cell.angle_gamma   90.00
#
_symmetry.space_group_name_H-M   'P 1'
#
loop_
_entity.id
_entity.type
_entity.pdbx_description
1 polymer ?
#
loop_
_entity_poly.entity_id
_entity_poly.type
_entity_poly.pdbx_seq_one_letter_code
_entity_poly.pdbx_strand_id
1 'polypeptide(L)'
;RFPAARQPPMTIHAYLTRIAKYFQCSNECFVLCLIYIDRIVKLRPEFTICNLNIHRLLMTAVMLAVKFFDDVYYNNAYYAKVGGVNVTEVNSLEAQFLQLIDWRLYVTPQEYSQYRSHVFTAVSGGGPHSADGDSGERLAAVIAGDPDN
;
A
#
# COMPACT_ATOMS: atom_id res chain seq x y z
N ARG A 1 6.02 -14.06 -10.42
CA ARG A 1 4.99 -14.79 -9.66
C ARG A 1 4.75 -14.03 -8.36
N PHE A 2 3.53 -13.56 -8.14
CA PHE A 2 3.14 -12.96 -6.87
C PHE A 2 3.02 -13.94 -5.70
N PRO A 3 2.60 -15.21 -5.90
CA PRO A 3 2.61 -16.19 -4.81
C PRO A 3 4.03 -16.45 -4.29
N ALA A 4 4.22 -16.32 -2.98
CA ALA A 4 5.40 -16.75 -2.26
C ALA A 4 5.42 -18.28 -2.10
N ALA A 5 6.62 -18.85 -1.97
CA ALA A 5 6.79 -20.30 -1.75
C ALA A 5 6.21 -20.77 -0.40
N ARG A 6 6.21 -19.89 0.60
CA ARG A 6 5.61 -20.11 1.92
C ARG A 6 4.98 -18.81 2.38
N GLN A 7 3.86 -18.91 3.10
CA GLN A 7 3.27 -17.76 3.76
C GLN A 7 4.31 -17.11 4.69
N PRO A 8 4.54 -15.78 4.59
CA PRO A 8 5.37 -15.08 5.54
C PRO A 8 4.85 -15.27 6.97
N PRO A 9 5.72 -15.52 7.97
CA PRO A 9 5.29 -15.70 9.36
C PRO A 9 4.74 -14.41 9.99
N MET A 10 4.90 -13.27 9.31
CA MET A 10 4.44 -11.97 9.76
C MET A 10 3.03 -11.65 9.27
N THR A 11 2.25 -10.99 10.11
CA THR A 11 0.91 -10.52 9.74
C THR A 11 0.99 -9.40 8.70
N ILE A 12 -0.11 -9.21 7.97
CA ILE A 12 -0.22 -8.13 6.99
C ILE A 12 -0.07 -6.76 7.68
N HIS A 13 -0.69 -6.60 8.87
CA HIS A 13 -0.57 -5.39 9.67
C HIS A 13 0.89 -5.07 10.02
N ALA A 14 1.61 -6.02 10.63
CA ALA A 14 3.01 -5.81 11.00
C ALA A 14 3.89 -5.49 9.77
N TYR A 15 3.58 -6.08 8.62
CA TYR A 15 4.28 -5.81 7.38
C TYR A 15 3.99 -4.41 6.83
N LEU A 16 2.72 -3.97 6.86
CA LEU A 16 2.34 -2.61 6.49
C LEU A 16 2.94 -1.56 7.43
N THR A 17 2.96 -1.79 8.75
CA THR A 17 3.63 -0.90 9.70
C THR A 17 5.12 -0.76 9.38
N ARG A 18 5.79 -1.86 9.03
CA ARG A 18 7.18 -1.84 8.58
C ARG A 18 7.34 -1.03 7.29
N ILE A 19 6.48 -1.22 6.30
CA ILE A 19 6.49 -0.43 5.05
C ILE A 19 6.32 1.06 5.37
N ALA A 20 5.29 1.45 6.12
CA ALA A 20 5.03 2.84 6.50
C ALA A 20 6.21 3.50 7.21
N LYS A 21 6.87 2.78 8.11
CA LYS A 21 8.03 3.31 8.84
C LYS A 21 9.28 3.50 7.95
N TYR A 22 9.53 2.57 7.03
CA TYR A 22 10.84 2.48 6.36
C TYR A 22 10.81 2.76 4.86
N PHE A 23 9.64 2.89 4.20
CA PHE A 23 9.60 3.28 2.79
C PHE A 23 9.85 4.77 2.57
N GLN A 24 9.69 5.59 3.63
CA GLN A 24 9.85 7.04 3.59
C GLN A 24 8.98 7.65 2.47
N CYS A 25 7.68 7.37 2.52
CA CYS A 25 6.72 7.80 1.52
C CYS A 25 5.59 8.64 2.11
N SER A 26 4.92 9.39 1.24
CA SER A 26 3.70 10.13 1.59
C SER A 26 2.56 9.19 2.04
N ASN A 27 1.60 9.73 2.79
CA ASN A 27 0.42 8.95 3.22
C ASN A 27 -0.48 8.61 2.03
N GLU A 28 -0.45 9.47 1.01
CA GLU A 28 -1.14 9.37 -0.26
C GLU A 28 -0.80 8.05 -0.97
N CYS A 29 0.45 7.58 -0.85
CA CYS A 29 0.92 6.33 -1.45
C CYS A 29 0.12 5.10 -0.97
N PHE A 30 -0.43 5.12 0.25
CA PHE A 30 -1.27 4.02 0.75
C PHE A 30 -2.66 4.02 0.11
N VAL A 31 -3.22 5.18 -0.18
CA VAL A 31 -4.47 5.28 -0.94
C VAL A 31 -4.24 4.85 -2.40
N LEU A 32 -3.14 5.30 -3.02
CA LEU A 32 -2.75 4.87 -4.36
C LEU A 32 -2.53 3.36 -4.45
N CYS A 33 -1.91 2.76 -3.44
CA CYS A 33 -1.76 1.30 -3.33
C CYS A 33 -3.10 0.57 -3.41
N LEU A 34 -4.13 1.05 -2.71
CA LEU A 34 -5.48 0.45 -2.77
C LEU A 34 -6.09 0.57 -4.17
N ILE A 35 -5.93 1.73 -4.81
CA ILE A 35 -6.39 1.96 -6.19
C ILE A 35 -5.69 0.99 -7.15
N TYR A 36 -4.39 0.81 -7.02
CA TYR A 36 -3.61 -0.08 -7.87
C TYR A 36 -4.00 -1.54 -7.72
N ILE A 37 -4.24 -2.00 -6.49
CA ILE A 37 -4.71 -3.36 -6.23
C ILE A 37 -6.12 -3.57 -6.80
N ASP A 38 -7.02 -2.60 -6.61
CA ASP A 38 -8.38 -2.66 -7.19
C ASP A 38 -8.34 -2.69 -8.73
N ARG A 39 -7.46 -1.92 -9.36
CA ARG A 39 -7.23 -1.98 -10.82
C ARG A 39 -6.81 -3.36 -11.28
N ILE A 40 -5.92 -4.05 -10.56
CA ILE A 40 -5.55 -5.45 -10.89
C ILE A 40 -6.77 -6.34 -10.84
N VAL A 41 -7.56 -6.28 -9.76
CA VAL A 41 -8.75 -7.13 -9.60
C VAL A 41 -9.78 -6.88 -10.71
N LYS A 42 -9.94 -5.63 -11.15
CA LYS A 42 -10.85 -5.27 -12.25
C LYS A 42 -10.33 -5.66 -13.63
N LEU A 43 -9.02 -5.52 -13.88
CA LEU A 43 -8.41 -5.79 -15.18
C LEU A 43 -8.06 -7.27 -15.40
N ARG A 44 -7.92 -8.04 -14.33
CA ARG A 44 -7.46 -9.44 -14.33
C ARG A 44 -8.35 -10.28 -13.40
N PRO A 45 -9.56 -10.69 -13.85
CA PRO A 45 -10.49 -11.49 -13.05
C PRO A 45 -9.91 -12.82 -12.54
N GLU A 46 -8.90 -13.35 -13.22
CA GLU A 46 -8.14 -14.55 -12.84
C GLU A 46 -7.16 -14.32 -11.68
N PHE A 47 -6.83 -13.06 -11.37
CA PHE A 47 -5.91 -12.72 -10.29
C PHE A 47 -6.61 -12.77 -8.94
N THR A 48 -6.40 -13.86 -8.20
CA THR A 48 -6.96 -14.01 -6.84
C THR A 48 -5.98 -13.56 -5.77
N ILE A 49 -6.40 -12.64 -4.90
CA ILE A 49 -5.63 -12.21 -3.74
C ILE A 49 -5.73 -13.27 -2.64
N CYS A 50 -4.60 -13.69 -2.07
CA CYS A 50 -4.53 -14.70 -1.02
C CYS A 50 -3.33 -14.47 -0.08
N ASN A 51 -3.29 -15.22 1.02
CA ASN A 51 -2.24 -15.10 2.04
C ASN A 51 -0.82 -15.36 1.51
N LEU A 52 -0.68 -16.02 0.36
CA LEU A 52 0.62 -16.28 -0.27
C LEU A 52 1.12 -15.11 -1.11
N ASN A 53 0.24 -14.22 -1.58
CA ASN A 53 0.62 -13.13 -2.49
C ASN A 53 0.49 -11.72 -1.90
N ILE A 54 -0.34 -11.55 -0.87
CA ILE A 54 -0.72 -10.22 -0.39
C ILE A 54 0.46 -9.38 0.10
N HIS A 55 1.45 -9.96 0.78
CA HIS A 55 2.65 -9.21 1.21
C HIS A 55 3.43 -8.66 0.03
N ARG A 56 3.69 -9.49 -0.99
CA ARG A 56 4.42 -9.08 -2.20
C ARG A 56 3.61 -8.07 -3.01
N LEU A 57 2.29 -8.26 -3.06
CA LEU A 57 1.38 -7.36 -3.73
C LEU A 57 1.38 -5.96 -3.09
N LEU A 58 1.18 -5.87 -1.77
CA LEU A 58 1.17 -4.61 -1.04
C LEU A 58 2.51 -3.87 -1.15
N MET A 59 3.62 -4.57 -0.93
CA MET A 59 4.95 -3.99 -1.05
C MET A 59 5.18 -3.37 -2.43
N THR A 60 4.82 -4.09 -3.48
CA THR A 60 5.05 -3.66 -4.87
C THR A 60 4.12 -2.51 -5.24
N ALA A 61 2.86 -2.56 -4.81
CA ALA A 61 1.88 -1.50 -5.02
C ALA A 61 2.31 -0.19 -4.36
N VAL A 62 2.73 -0.22 -3.09
CA VAL A 62 3.24 0.97 -2.39
C VAL A 62 4.52 1.46 -3.07
N MET A 63 5.48 0.58 -3.37
CA MET A 63 6.73 0.96 -4.05
C MET A 63 6.49 1.70 -5.36
N LEU A 64 5.57 1.21 -6.19
CA LEU A 64 5.20 1.87 -7.45
C LEU A 64 4.50 3.21 -7.21
N ALA A 65 3.67 3.31 -6.17
CA ALA A 65 3.06 4.58 -5.79
C ALA A 65 4.12 5.61 -5.41
N VAL A 66 5.10 5.24 -4.55
CA VAL A 66 6.20 6.16 -4.17
C VAL A 66 6.96 6.63 -5.41
N LYS A 67 7.38 5.71 -6.27
CA LYS A 67 8.18 6.05 -7.46
C LYS A 67 7.43 6.90 -8.49
N PHE A 68 6.11 6.79 -8.55
CA PHE A 68 5.30 7.49 -9.54
C PHE A 68 4.79 8.84 -9.01
N PHE A 69 4.49 8.93 -7.72
CA PHE A 69 3.81 10.06 -7.11
C PHE A 69 4.72 10.96 -6.27
N ASP A 70 5.67 10.40 -5.53
CA ASP A 70 6.57 11.18 -4.68
C ASP A 70 7.77 11.69 -5.49
N ASP A 71 8.17 12.94 -5.26
CA ASP A 71 9.37 13.53 -5.90
C ASP A 71 10.68 12.90 -5.39
N VAL A 72 10.67 12.37 -4.17
CA VAL A 72 11.82 11.72 -3.52
C VAL A 72 11.52 10.24 -3.34
N TYR A 73 12.30 9.39 -4.00
CA TYR A 73 12.16 7.94 -3.93
C TYR A 73 13.53 7.25 -3.94
N TYR A 74 13.55 5.97 -3.60
CA TYR A 74 14.76 5.16 -3.55
C TYR A 74 14.80 4.11 -4.68
N ASN A 75 15.97 3.48 -4.86
CA ASN A 75 16.11 2.40 -5.83
C ASN A 75 15.51 1.08 -5.33
N ASN A 76 15.38 0.09 -6.22
CA ASN A 76 14.83 -1.22 -5.85
C ASN A 76 15.64 -1.98 -4.82
N ALA A 77 16.95 -1.76 -4.72
CA ALA A 77 17.78 -2.42 -3.71
C ALA A 77 17.40 -1.96 -2.29
N TYR A 78 17.06 -0.67 -2.13
CA TYR A 78 16.54 -0.14 -0.88
C TYR A 78 15.20 -0.80 -0.51
N TYR A 79 14.22 -0.77 -1.40
CA TYR A 79 12.91 -1.35 -1.13
C TYR A 79 12.98 -2.86 -0.90
N ALA A 80 13.82 -3.57 -1.63
CA ALA A 80 14.11 -4.99 -1.43
C ALA A 80 14.59 -5.29 0.00
N LYS A 81 15.56 -4.51 0.51
CA LYS A 81 16.03 -4.61 1.90
C LYS A 81 14.90 -4.36 2.89
N VAL A 82 14.07 -3.35 2.66
CA VAL A 82 12.96 -3.02 3.55
C VAL A 82 11.86 -4.08 3.51
N GLY A 83 11.52 -4.68 2.37
CA GLY A 83 10.51 -5.75 2.32
C GLY A 83 11.04 -7.16 2.64
N GLY A 84 12.36 -7.32 2.82
CA GLY A 84 12.95 -8.64 3.05
C GLY A 84 12.86 -9.55 1.82
N VAL A 85 12.97 -8.98 0.62
CA VAL A 85 12.88 -9.67 -0.68
C VAL A 85 14.18 -9.45 -1.43
N ASN A 86 14.57 -10.38 -2.30
CA ASN A 86 15.75 -10.19 -3.15
C ASN A 86 15.52 -9.06 -4.17
N VAL A 87 16.56 -8.26 -4.46
CA VAL A 87 16.45 -7.16 -5.43
C VAL A 87 16.03 -7.62 -6.82
N THR A 88 16.52 -8.78 -7.27
CA THR A 88 16.13 -9.39 -8.55
C THR A 88 14.66 -9.77 -8.57
N GLU A 89 14.13 -10.22 -7.43
CA GLU A 89 12.72 -10.53 -7.27
C GLU A 89 11.87 -9.27 -7.24
N VAL A 90 12.29 -8.20 -6.55
CA VAL A 90 11.61 -6.90 -6.58
C VAL A 90 11.55 -6.33 -8.00
N ASN A 91 12.65 -6.38 -8.75
CA ASN A 91 12.67 -5.94 -10.16
C ASN A 91 11.64 -6.72 -11.00
N SER A 92 11.55 -8.04 -10.78
CA SER A 92 10.59 -8.89 -11.49
C SER A 92 9.15 -8.60 -11.07
N LEU A 93 8.90 -8.37 -9.78
CA LEU A 93 7.58 -8.02 -9.25
C LEU A 93 7.12 -6.67 -9.77
N GLU A 94 8.01 -5.67 -9.83
CA GLU A 94 7.73 -4.35 -10.39
C GLU A 94 7.25 -4.45 -11.84
N ALA A 95 8.02 -5.10 -12.70
CA ALA A 95 7.66 -5.27 -14.11
C ALA A 95 6.33 -6.02 -14.29
N GLN A 96 6.11 -7.09 -13.51
CA GLN A 96 4.85 -7.84 -13.56
C GLN A 96 3.66 -7.02 -13.08
N PHE A 97 3.81 -6.23 -12.01
CA PHE A 97 2.74 -5.38 -11.51
C PHE A 97 2.31 -4.37 -12.57
N LEU A 98 3.28 -3.71 -13.22
CA LEU A 98 3.03 -2.75 -14.30
C LEU A 98 2.25 -3.38 -15.46
N GLN A 99 2.56 -4.63 -15.82
CA GLN A 99 1.79 -5.40 -16.82
C GLN A 99 0.37 -5.75 -16.34
N LEU A 100 0.20 -6.07 -15.06
CA LEU A 100 -1.12 -6.39 -14.48
C LEU A 100 -2.06 -5.18 -14.49
N ILE A 101 -1.53 -3.97 -14.24
CA ILE A 101 -2.31 -2.72 -14.29
C ILE A 101 -2.35 -2.07 -15.66
N ASP A 102 -1.81 -2.71 -16.70
CA ASP A 102 -1.74 -2.15 -18.06
C ASP A 102 -1.08 -0.77 -18.11
N TRP A 103 -0.03 -0.57 -17.29
CA TRP A 103 0.68 0.71 -17.13
C TRP A 103 -0.19 1.89 -16.68
N ARG A 104 -1.42 1.64 -16.20
CA ARG A 104 -2.33 2.66 -15.71
C ARG A 104 -1.97 3.01 -14.27
N LEU A 105 -0.94 3.84 -14.09
CA LEU A 105 -0.52 4.37 -12.78
C LEU A 105 -1.14 5.72 -12.44
N TYR A 106 -1.48 6.52 -13.47
CA TYR A 106 -2.10 7.83 -13.26
C TYR A 106 -3.44 7.69 -12.54
N VAL A 107 -3.62 8.48 -11.48
CA VAL A 107 -4.85 8.54 -10.68
C VAL A 107 -5.35 9.97 -10.74
N THR A 108 -6.61 10.15 -11.08
CA THR A 108 -7.21 11.49 -11.12
C THR A 108 -7.49 11.99 -9.69
N PRO A 109 -7.50 13.30 -9.44
CA PRO A 109 -7.87 13.84 -8.12
C PRO A 109 -9.25 13.37 -7.64
N GLN A 110 -10.20 13.19 -8.57
CA GLN A 110 -11.54 12.69 -8.29
C GLN A 110 -11.50 11.24 -7.79
N GLU A 111 -10.81 10.35 -8.51
CA GLU A 111 -10.65 8.95 -8.14
C GLU A 111 -9.94 8.84 -6.79
N TYR A 112 -8.84 9.58 -6.59
CA TYR A 112 -8.13 9.63 -5.31
C TYR A 112 -9.05 10.02 -4.15
N SER A 113 -9.83 11.09 -4.33
CA SER A 113 -10.74 11.62 -3.30
C SER A 113 -11.83 10.60 -2.93
N GLN A 114 -12.36 9.86 -3.90
CA GLN A 114 -13.33 8.80 -3.67
C GLN A 114 -12.74 7.68 -2.80
N TYR A 115 -11.56 7.16 -3.16
CA TYR A 115 -10.90 6.12 -2.38
C TYR A 115 -10.51 6.59 -0.98
N ARG A 116 -9.96 7.80 -0.87
CA ARG A 116 -9.63 8.40 0.42
C ARG A 116 -10.86 8.53 1.32
N SER A 117 -12.00 8.93 0.76
CA SER A 117 -13.27 9.01 1.49
C SER A 117 -13.76 7.64 1.97
N HIS A 118 -13.66 6.60 1.14
CA HIS A 118 -14.00 5.23 1.53
C HIS A 118 -13.14 4.71 2.68
N VAL A 119 -11.82 4.97 2.65
CA VAL A 119 -10.90 4.60 3.74
C VAL A 119 -11.28 5.34 5.02
N PHE A 120 -11.50 6.65 4.95
CA PHE A 120 -11.88 7.45 6.12
C PHE A 120 -13.20 6.95 6.72
N THR A 121 -14.20 6.70 5.88
CA THR A 121 -15.50 6.16 6.31
C THR A 121 -15.36 4.78 6.93
N ALA A 122 -14.52 3.90 6.39
CA ALA A 122 -14.28 2.57 6.96
C ALA A 122 -13.61 2.63 8.34
N VAL A 123 -12.73 3.62 8.56
CA VAL A 123 -12.06 3.82 9.85
C VAL A 123 -13.01 4.46 10.87
N SER A 124 -13.82 5.43 10.46
CA SER A 124 -14.82 6.09 11.32
C SER A 124 -16.04 5.20 11.59
N GLY A 125 -16.36 4.28 10.68
CA GLY A 125 -17.55 3.43 10.69
C GLY A 125 -17.44 2.16 11.52
N GLY A 126 -16.43 2.05 12.39
CA GLY A 126 -16.38 1.04 13.46
C GLY A 126 -17.44 1.29 14.53
N GLY A 127 -18.72 1.14 14.18
CA GLY A 127 -19.90 1.18 15.05
C GLY A 127 -20.83 2.39 14.82
N PRO A 128 -22.17 2.23 14.96
CA PRO A 128 -23.08 3.37 15.04
C PRO A 128 -22.90 4.01 16.42
N HIS A 129 -22.07 5.04 16.51
CA HIS A 129 -22.12 5.96 17.63
C HIS A 129 -22.08 7.40 17.12
N SER A 130 -23.18 8.06 17.46
CA SER A 130 -23.55 9.46 17.39
C SER A 130 -22.41 10.44 17.08
N ALA A 131 -22.71 11.31 16.13
CA ALA A 131 -21.97 12.53 15.85
C ALA A 131 -21.68 13.29 17.15
N ASP A 132 -20.39 13.48 17.44
CA ASP A 132 -19.87 14.72 17.99
C ASP A 132 -18.38 14.82 17.62
N GLY A 133 -17.95 16.05 17.37
CA GLY A 133 -16.73 16.40 16.66
C GLY A 133 -15.43 15.95 17.33
N ASP A 134 -14.35 16.16 16.59
CA ASP A 134 -12.95 15.96 16.97
C ASP A 134 -12.35 14.57 16.69
N SER A 135 -12.40 14.16 15.42
CA SER A 135 -11.72 12.95 14.91
C SER A 135 -10.52 13.25 14.00
N GLY A 136 -10.12 14.52 13.88
CA GLY A 136 -9.01 14.96 13.02
C GLY A 136 -7.61 14.68 13.58
N GLU A 137 -7.42 14.67 14.90
CA GLU A 137 -6.08 14.57 15.52
C GLU A 137 -5.58 13.13 15.69
N ARG A 138 -6.47 12.14 15.75
CA ARG A 138 -6.08 10.76 16.11
C ARG A 138 -5.31 10.04 15.00
N LEU A 139 -5.49 10.43 13.73
CA LEU A 139 -4.73 9.83 12.63
C LEU A 139 -3.32 10.43 12.51
N ALA A 140 -3.15 11.72 12.85
CA ALA A 140 -1.84 12.36 12.87
C ALA A 140 -0.94 11.76 13.96
N ALA A 141 -1.50 11.46 15.15
CA ALA A 141 -0.75 10.88 16.26
C ALA A 141 -0.30 9.41 16.05
N VAL A 142 -1.01 8.65 15.21
CA VAL A 142 -0.61 7.27 14.87
C VAL A 142 0.47 7.24 13.77
N ILE A 143 0.53 8.28 12.94
CA ILE A 143 1.46 8.39 11.82
C ILE A 143 2.75 9.12 12.22
N ALA A 144 2.66 10.13 13.08
CA ALA A 144 3.81 10.75 13.71
C ALA A 144 4.22 9.90 14.91
N GLY A 145 5.22 9.02 14.73
CA GLY A 145 5.81 8.29 15.85
C GLY A 145 6.34 9.27 16.91
N ASP A 146 5.59 9.42 18.00
CA ASP A 146 6.02 10.10 19.21
C ASP A 146 7.08 9.22 19.89
N PRO A 147 8.32 9.71 20.13
CA PRO A 147 9.40 8.87 20.62
C PRO A 147 9.39 8.64 22.13
N ASP A 148 8.42 9.14 22.89
CA ASP A 148 8.37 8.99 24.35
C ASP A 148 7.12 8.24 24.84
N ASN A 149 7.18 6.90 24.75
CA ASN A 149 6.68 5.98 25.79
C ASN A 149 7.37 4.60 25.69
#